data_AF-G7VV30-F1
#
_entry.id   AF-G7VV30-F1
#
_cell.length_a   1.000
_cell.length_b   1.000
_cell.length_c   1.000
_cell.angle_alpha   90.00
_cell.angle_beta   90.00
_cell.angle_gamma   90.00
#
_symmetry.space_group_name_H-M   'P 1'
#
loop_
_entity.id
_entity.type
_entity.pdbx_description
1 polymer ?
#
loop_
_entity_poly.entity_id
_entity_poly.type
_entity_poly.pdbx_seq_one_letter_code
_entity_poly.pdbx_strand_id
1 'polypeptide(L)'
;MRVLTEVIEIDREQKLIRFRDVITGEMGEQPYDMVVLSPGARPMIPDIPGLNEATNLFTLRNIPDTDVIKAYVDEKHPRHATVIGGGFIGLEMAENLRERGLAITIIDQGEQLLNPLDPEMAKLVEQHMKLNGVEVRLKEVDCNVLVLFSRYMKPLRLWKKDKNWRLQQPILVLREILKHGASKPGIRWSLWECPMTRLRL
;
A
#
# COMPACT_ATOMS: atom_id res chain seq x y z
N MET A 1 -13.69 -24.85 -1.92
CA MET A 1 -13.00 -23.55 -2.06
C MET A 1 -12.45 -23.47 -3.47
N ARG A 2 -12.88 -22.49 -4.28
CA ARG A 2 -12.33 -22.26 -5.63
C ARG A 2 -11.26 -21.16 -5.52
N VAL A 3 -10.01 -21.51 -5.75
CA VAL A 3 -8.89 -20.55 -5.82
C VAL A 3 -8.78 -20.01 -7.24
N LEU A 4 -8.10 -18.87 -7.42
CA LEU A 4 -7.92 -18.25 -8.73
C LEU A 4 -9.25 -18.00 -9.46
N THR A 5 -10.29 -17.65 -8.70
CA THR A 5 -11.61 -17.31 -9.19
C THR A 5 -11.98 -15.93 -8.66
N GLU A 6 -12.19 -14.98 -9.56
CA GLU A 6 -12.59 -13.62 -9.20
C GLU A 6 -14.11 -13.46 -9.36
N VAL A 7 -14.80 -13.06 -8.29
CA VAL A 7 -16.21 -12.65 -8.37
C VAL A 7 -16.29 -11.25 -8.96
N ILE A 8 -16.98 -11.12 -10.10
CA ILE A 8 -17.06 -9.85 -10.83
C ILE A 8 -18.40 -9.13 -10.63
N GLU A 9 -19.46 -9.87 -10.30
CA GLU A 9 -20.81 -9.34 -10.18
C GLU A 9 -21.67 -10.21 -9.25
N ILE A 10 -22.62 -9.56 -8.56
CA ILE A 10 -23.61 -10.21 -7.71
C ILE A 10 -24.99 -9.72 -8.19
N ASP A 11 -25.74 -10.61 -8.83
CA ASP A 11 -27.15 -10.39 -9.18
C ASP A 11 -28.02 -10.75 -7.97
N ARG A 12 -28.57 -9.71 -7.34
CA ARG A 12 -29.39 -9.86 -6.13
C ARG A 12 -30.83 -10.26 -6.42
N GLU A 13 -31.33 -9.98 -7.62
CA GLU A 13 -32.70 -10.32 -8.03
C GLU A 13 -32.79 -11.81 -8.34
N GLN A 14 -31.82 -12.32 -9.10
CA GLN A 14 -31.74 -13.73 -9.48
C GLN A 14 -31.00 -14.59 -8.44
N LYS A 15 -30.40 -13.97 -7.43
CA LYS A 15 -29.52 -14.61 -6.43
C LYS A 15 -28.38 -15.43 -7.09
N LEU A 16 -27.69 -14.80 -8.04
CA LEU A 16 -26.58 -15.39 -8.78
C LEU A 16 -25.31 -14.57 -8.59
N ILE A 17 -24.18 -15.26 -8.47
CA ILE A 17 -22.85 -14.66 -8.55
C ILE A 17 -22.27 -14.98 -9.92
N ARG A 18 -21.75 -13.96 -10.62
CA ARG A 18 -20.91 -14.16 -11.81
C ARG A 18 -19.46 -14.10 -11.41
N PHE A 19 -18.70 -15.10 -11.82
CA PHE A 19 -17.28 -15.21 -11.54
C PHE A 19 -16.49 -15.45 -12.82
N ARG A 20 -15.18 -15.18 -12.74
CA ARG A 20 -14.20 -15.40 -13.79
C ARG A 20 -13.08 -16.30 -13.26
N ASP A 21 -12.72 -17.33 -14.00
CA ASP A 21 -11.49 -18.07 -13.75
C ASP A 21 -10.29 -17.19 -14.17
N VAL A 22 -9.33 -16.98 -13.27
CA VAL A 22 -8.20 -16.07 -13.48
C VAL A 22 -7.18 -16.66 -14.45
N ILE A 23 -7.10 -18.00 -14.57
CA ILE A 23 -6.18 -18.69 -15.49
C ILE A 23 -6.79 -18.73 -16.90
N THR A 24 -8.02 -19.24 -17.02
CA THR A 24 -8.61 -19.50 -18.35
C THR A 24 -9.37 -18.29 -18.90
N GLY A 25 -9.76 -17.35 -18.04
CA GLY A 25 -10.63 -16.22 -18.39
C GLY A 25 -12.10 -16.60 -18.57
N GLU A 26 -12.46 -17.88 -18.35
CA GLU A 26 -13.82 -18.36 -18.53
C GLU A 26 -14.77 -17.76 -17.50
N MET A 27 -15.99 -17.50 -17.96
CA MET A 27 -17.07 -16.91 -17.17
C MET A 27 -18.00 -18.01 -16.68
N GLY A 28 -18.39 -17.93 -15.42
CA GLY A 28 -19.34 -18.86 -14.81
C GLY A 28 -20.35 -18.15 -13.91
N GLU A 29 -21.45 -18.84 -13.65
CA GLU A 29 -22.50 -18.39 -12.75
C GLU A 29 -22.71 -19.40 -11.62
N GLN A 30 -23.01 -18.89 -10.43
CA GLN A 30 -23.24 -19.71 -9.24
C GLN A 30 -24.43 -19.15 -8.44
N PRO A 31 -25.50 -19.93 -8.22
CA PRO A 31 -26.59 -19.52 -7.35
C PRO A 31 -26.15 -19.48 -5.89
N TYR A 32 -26.78 -18.62 -5.10
CA TYR A 32 -26.51 -18.49 -3.67
C TYR A 32 -27.79 -18.30 -2.85
N ASP A 33 -27.76 -18.77 -1.61
CA ASP A 33 -28.78 -18.44 -0.61
C ASP A 33 -28.36 -17.25 0.26
N MET A 34 -27.08 -17.22 0.64
CA MET A 34 -26.45 -16.16 1.42
C MET A 34 -25.07 -15.83 0.84
N VAL A 35 -24.69 -14.54 0.93
CA VAL A 35 -23.36 -14.05 0.51
C VAL A 35 -22.70 -13.34 1.66
N VAL A 36 -21.44 -13.70 1.92
CA VAL A 36 -20.55 -12.99 2.84
C VAL A 36 -19.48 -12.30 2.02
N LEU A 37 -19.38 -10.98 2.13
CA LEU A 37 -18.37 -10.18 1.43
C LEU A 37 -17.18 -9.92 2.33
N SER A 38 -16.03 -10.46 1.97
CA SER A 38 -14.75 -10.17 2.62
C SER A 38 -13.64 -9.91 1.58
N PRO A 39 -13.78 -8.91 0.68
CA PRO A 39 -12.82 -8.66 -0.40
C PRO A 39 -11.50 -8.00 0.08
N GLY A 40 -11.40 -7.67 1.38
CA GLY A 40 -10.30 -6.91 1.95
C GLY A 40 -10.23 -5.48 1.40
N ALA A 41 -9.03 -4.89 1.39
CA ALA A 41 -8.76 -3.55 0.89
C ALA A 41 -7.60 -3.55 -0.11
N ARG A 42 -7.53 -2.53 -0.98
CA ARG A 42 -6.46 -2.40 -1.99
C ARG A 42 -5.50 -1.29 -1.60
N PRO A 43 -4.19 -1.41 -1.94
CA PRO A 43 -3.26 -0.31 -1.81
C PRO A 43 -3.72 0.92 -2.59
N MET A 44 -3.47 2.10 -2.01
CA MET A 44 -3.78 3.35 -2.67
C MET A 44 -2.50 3.92 -3.24
N ILE A 45 -2.50 4.14 -4.54
CA ILE A 45 -1.43 4.86 -5.22
C ILE A 45 -1.84 6.33 -5.23
N PRO A 46 -1.10 7.23 -4.55
CA PRO A 46 -1.41 8.65 -4.56
C PRO A 46 -1.24 9.22 -5.97
N ASP A 47 -2.04 10.21 -6.34
CA ASP A 47 -1.99 10.84 -7.65
C ASP A 47 -0.82 11.83 -7.73
N ILE A 48 0.39 11.29 -7.78
CA ILE A 48 1.64 12.05 -7.91
C ILE A 48 2.08 11.98 -9.37
N PRO A 49 2.29 13.13 -10.05
CA PRO A 49 2.78 13.14 -11.43
C PRO A 49 4.07 12.32 -11.59
N GLY A 50 4.13 11.49 -12.63
CA GLY A 50 5.28 10.61 -12.92
C GLY A 50 5.40 9.35 -12.06
N LEU A 51 4.54 9.16 -11.05
CA LEU A 51 4.57 7.98 -10.18
C LEU A 51 4.17 6.70 -10.91
N ASN A 52 3.10 6.76 -11.72
CA ASN A 52 2.61 5.61 -12.49
C ASN A 52 3.57 5.16 -13.60
N GLU A 53 4.54 6.01 -13.98
CA GLU A 53 5.56 5.72 -15.00
C GLU A 53 6.85 5.14 -14.38
N ALA A 54 6.94 5.11 -13.05
CA ALA A 54 8.11 4.61 -12.34
C ALA A 54 8.20 3.08 -12.42
N THR A 55 9.30 2.58 -12.96
CA THR A 55 9.58 1.12 -13.11
C THR A 55 9.99 0.43 -11.81
N ASN A 56 10.23 1.20 -10.76
CA ASN A 56 10.75 0.79 -9.45
C ASN A 56 9.77 1.16 -8.32
N LEU A 57 8.49 1.27 -8.68
CA LEU A 57 7.38 1.46 -7.77
C LEU A 57 6.71 0.13 -7.48
N PHE A 58 6.51 -0.16 -6.20
CA PHE A 58 5.89 -1.39 -5.73
C PHE A 58 4.82 -1.09 -4.67
N THR A 59 3.75 -1.87 -4.69
CA THR A 59 2.77 -1.95 -3.61
C THR A 59 2.91 -3.29 -2.92
N LEU A 60 2.59 -3.36 -1.64
CA LEU A 60 2.63 -4.62 -0.89
C LEU A 60 1.25 -4.93 -0.31
N ARG A 61 0.65 -6.04 -0.75
CA ARG A 61 -0.60 -6.58 -0.18
C ARG A 61 -0.56 -8.09 -0.01
N ASN A 62 0.09 -8.80 -0.92
CA ASN A 62 0.07 -10.26 -0.94
C ASN A 62 1.45 -10.85 -1.25
N ILE A 63 1.61 -12.16 -1.01
CA ILE A 63 2.89 -12.88 -1.18
C ILE A 63 3.56 -12.61 -2.54
N PRO A 64 2.83 -12.61 -3.69
CA PRO A 64 3.46 -12.31 -4.97
C PRO A 64 4.10 -10.92 -5.04
N ASP A 65 3.56 -9.93 -4.33
CA ASP A 65 4.15 -8.59 -4.30
C ASP A 65 5.49 -8.60 -3.56
N THR A 66 5.58 -9.37 -2.46
CA THR A 66 6.83 -9.59 -1.72
C THR A 66 7.89 -10.23 -2.61
N ASP A 67 7.51 -11.25 -3.39
CA ASP A 67 8.42 -11.95 -4.29
C ASP A 67 8.98 -11.01 -5.37
N VAL A 68 8.14 -10.13 -5.93
CA VAL A 68 8.55 -9.12 -6.91
C VAL A 68 9.55 -8.13 -6.30
N ILE A 69 9.28 -7.62 -5.10
CA ILE A 69 10.19 -6.69 -4.40
C ILE A 69 11.52 -7.39 -4.10
N LYS A 70 11.47 -8.63 -3.59
CA LYS A 70 12.66 -9.43 -3.30
C LYS A 70 13.49 -9.65 -4.56
N ALA A 71 12.89 -10.11 -5.65
CA ALA A 71 13.57 -10.34 -6.91
C ALA A 71 14.22 -9.05 -7.42
N TYR A 72 13.51 -7.91 -7.35
CA TYR A 72 14.07 -6.63 -7.75
C TYR A 72 15.29 -6.22 -6.90
N VAL A 73 15.23 -6.39 -5.58
CA VAL A 73 16.36 -6.10 -4.67
C VAL A 73 17.55 -7.01 -4.98
N ASP A 74 17.30 -8.30 -5.18
CA ASP A 74 18.32 -9.31 -5.45
C ASP A 74 18.97 -9.11 -6.84
N GLU A 75 18.22 -8.66 -7.84
CA GLU A 75 18.73 -8.46 -9.22
C GLU A 75 19.36 -7.08 -9.44
N LYS A 76 18.78 -6.02 -8.88
CA LYS A 76 19.19 -4.63 -9.16
C LYS A 76 20.14 -4.06 -8.13
N HIS A 77 20.32 -4.72 -6.99
CA HIS A 77 21.17 -4.27 -5.88
C HIS A 77 21.03 -2.76 -5.60
N PRO A 78 19.80 -2.29 -5.34
CA PRO A 78 19.55 -0.89 -4.99
C PRO A 78 20.36 -0.51 -3.75
N ARG A 79 20.89 0.72 -3.73
CA ARG A 79 21.56 1.25 -2.53
C ARG A 79 20.61 1.95 -1.57
N HIS A 80 19.42 2.32 -2.04
CA HIS A 80 18.49 3.13 -1.29
C HIS A 80 17.04 2.75 -1.59
N ALA A 81 16.18 2.78 -0.58
CA ALA A 81 14.75 2.62 -0.71
C ALA A 81 14.00 3.72 0.05
N THR A 82 12.92 4.20 -0.55
CA THR A 82 11.97 5.12 0.07
C THR A 82 10.66 4.39 0.34
N VAL A 83 10.22 4.40 1.59
CA VAL A 83 8.93 3.86 1.99
C VAL A 83 7.98 5.03 2.15
N ILE A 84 6.86 5.03 1.43
CA ILE A 84 5.80 6.02 1.61
C ILE A 84 4.75 5.39 2.52
N GLY A 85 4.67 5.90 3.74
CA GLY A 85 3.80 5.44 4.81
C GLY A 85 4.57 4.97 6.03
N GLY A 86 4.30 5.60 7.17
CA GLY A 86 4.84 5.32 8.50
C GLY A 86 3.89 4.50 9.39
N GLY A 87 3.03 3.69 8.79
CA GLY A 87 2.20 2.71 9.51
C GLY A 87 2.93 1.38 9.72
N PHE A 88 2.28 0.40 10.36
CA PHE A 88 2.86 -0.92 10.66
C PHE A 88 3.57 -1.54 9.46
N ILE A 89 2.88 -1.72 8.34
CA ILE A 89 3.44 -2.32 7.12
C ILE A 89 4.67 -1.56 6.60
N GLY A 90 4.65 -0.22 6.67
CA GLY A 90 5.75 0.60 6.21
C GLY A 90 7.00 0.47 7.08
N LEU A 91 6.82 0.38 8.40
CA LEU A 91 7.90 0.14 9.35
C LEU A 91 8.51 -1.26 9.16
N GLU A 92 7.69 -2.29 9.05
CA GLU A 92 8.14 -3.66 8.77
C GLU A 92 8.97 -3.73 7.48
N MET A 93 8.50 -3.05 6.42
CA MET A 93 9.25 -2.97 5.16
C MET A 93 10.55 -2.20 5.28
N ALA A 94 10.55 -1.11 6.05
CA ALA A 94 11.77 -0.35 6.32
C ALA A 94 12.81 -1.21 7.05
N GLU A 95 12.39 -1.96 8.06
CA GLU A 95 13.26 -2.88 8.80
C GLU A 95 13.82 -3.99 7.91
N ASN A 96 12.96 -4.71 7.18
CA ASN A 96 13.38 -5.81 6.30
C ASN A 96 14.35 -5.34 5.19
N LEU A 97 14.11 -4.17 4.60
CA LEU A 97 15.00 -3.61 3.59
C LEU A 97 16.31 -3.08 4.21
N ARG A 98 16.26 -2.59 5.45
CA ARG A 98 17.44 -2.15 6.19
C ARG A 98 18.36 -3.32 6.55
N GLU A 99 17.80 -4.44 6.98
CA GLU A 99 18.54 -5.69 7.24
C GLU A 99 19.27 -6.21 6.00
N ARG A 100 18.70 -5.95 4.82
CA ARG A 100 19.34 -6.24 3.52
C ARG A 100 20.42 -5.23 3.11
N GLY A 101 20.74 -4.26 3.97
CA GLY A 101 21.83 -3.30 3.76
C GLY A 101 21.46 -2.04 2.98
N LEU A 102 20.17 -1.80 2.69
CA LEU A 102 19.74 -0.59 2.01
C LEU A 102 19.74 0.61 2.96
N ALA A 103 20.04 1.80 2.43
CA ALA A 103 19.69 3.05 3.09
C ALA A 103 18.18 3.29 2.95
N ILE A 104 17.49 3.61 4.05
CA ILE A 104 16.04 3.75 4.06
C ILE A 104 15.63 5.18 4.41
N THR A 105 14.67 5.71 3.66
CA THR A 105 13.92 6.93 4.03
C THR A 105 12.44 6.59 4.11
N ILE A 106 11.81 6.84 5.26
CA ILE A 106 10.35 6.79 5.45
C ILE A 106 9.80 8.19 5.25
N ILE A 107 8.76 8.31 4.42
CA ILE A 107 8.01 9.54 4.20
C ILE A 107 6.58 9.29 4.62
N ASP A 108 6.06 10.07 5.58
CA ASP A 108 4.66 10.02 5.99
C ASP A 108 4.03 11.42 6.03
N GLN A 109 2.74 11.47 5.69
CA GLN A 109 1.95 12.69 5.70
C GLN A 109 1.50 13.13 7.10
N GLY A 110 1.44 12.18 8.04
CA GLY A 110 1.07 12.36 9.42
C GLY A 110 2.14 13.08 10.23
N GLU A 111 1.75 13.47 11.44
CA GLU A 111 2.63 14.18 12.36
C GLU A 111 3.59 13.25 13.12
N GLN A 112 3.35 11.95 13.07
CA GLN A 112 4.09 10.90 13.78
C GLN A 112 4.06 9.59 12.99
N LEU A 113 4.95 8.67 13.33
CA LEU A 113 4.82 7.26 12.92
C LEU A 113 3.74 6.57 13.76
N LEU A 114 3.15 5.50 13.23
CA LEU A 114 2.13 4.70 13.91
C LEU A 114 1.02 5.56 14.54
N ASN A 115 0.21 6.22 13.70
CA ASN A 115 -0.91 7.08 14.13
C ASN A 115 -1.83 6.50 15.23
N PRO A 116 -2.06 5.18 15.35
CA PRO A 116 -2.85 4.64 16.46
C PRO A 116 -2.20 4.76 17.85
N LEU A 117 -0.90 5.04 17.93
CA LEU A 117 -0.18 5.23 19.20
C LEU A 117 -0.29 6.66 19.71
N ASP A 118 -0.21 6.84 21.02
CA ASP A 118 -0.06 8.16 21.62
C ASP A 118 1.27 8.80 21.20
N PRO A 119 1.34 10.14 21.08
CA PRO A 119 2.52 10.84 20.59
C PRO A 119 3.82 10.52 21.35
N GLU A 120 3.73 10.32 22.67
CA GLU A 120 4.87 9.98 23.52
C GLU A 120 5.48 8.63 23.15
N MET A 121 4.62 7.65 22.84
CA MET A 121 5.02 6.30 22.42
C MET A 121 5.57 6.33 20.98
N ALA A 122 4.90 7.04 20.08
CA ALA A 122 5.34 7.18 18.70
C ALA A 122 6.73 7.83 18.59
N LYS A 123 7.05 8.75 19.49
CA LYS A 123 8.37 9.39 19.56
C LYS A 123 9.49 8.41 19.91
N LEU A 124 9.22 7.43 20.78
CA LEU A 124 10.18 6.36 21.08
C LEU A 124 10.47 5.52 19.83
N VAL A 125 9.44 5.20 19.05
CA VAL A 125 9.57 4.46 17.78
C VAL A 125 10.38 5.27 16.76
N GLU A 126 10.07 6.56 16.60
CA GLU A 126 10.82 7.44 15.69
C GLU A 126 12.30 7.52 16.07
N GLN A 127 12.61 7.65 17.37
CA GLN A 127 13.99 7.66 17.88
C GLN A 127 14.70 6.34 17.58
N HIS A 128 14.04 5.22 17.83
CA HIS A 128 14.60 3.89 17.54
C HIS A 128 14.92 3.72 16.05
N MET A 129 14.01 4.11 15.16
CA MET A 129 14.23 4.08 13.71
C MET A 129 15.45 4.91 13.30
N LYS A 130 15.58 6.14 13.83
CA LYS A 130 16.73 7.01 13.56
C LYS A 130 18.04 6.42 14.07
N LEU A 131 18.05 5.81 15.25
CA LEU A 131 19.23 5.13 15.80
C LEU A 131 19.69 3.97 14.92
N ASN A 132 18.76 3.26 14.28
CA ASN A 132 19.06 2.21 13.31
C ASN A 132 19.42 2.74 11.91
N GLY A 133 19.55 4.07 11.75
CA GLY A 133 19.96 4.74 10.52
C GLY A 133 18.87 4.80 9.44
N VAL A 134 17.59 4.77 9.86
CA VAL A 134 16.44 5.08 9.00
C VAL A 134 16.17 6.57 9.05
N GLU A 135 16.12 7.22 7.89
CA GLU A 135 15.70 8.62 7.81
C GLU A 135 14.17 8.70 7.88
N VAL A 136 13.63 9.49 8.80
CA VAL A 136 12.18 9.65 8.96
C VAL A 136 11.78 11.09 8.61
N ARG A 137 10.82 11.23 7.67
CA ARG A 137 10.30 12.52 7.19
C ARG A 137 8.79 12.56 7.38
N LEU A 138 8.35 13.34 8.37
CA LEU A 138 6.94 13.50 8.74
C LEU A 138 6.37 14.81 8.17
N LYS A 139 5.04 14.91 8.10
CA LYS A 139 4.31 16.04 7.52
C LYS A 139 4.73 16.33 6.07
N GLU A 140 5.07 15.28 5.32
CA GLU A 140 5.48 15.40 3.93
C GLU A 140 4.52 14.60 3.03
N VAL A 141 3.75 15.32 2.21
CA VAL A 141 2.78 14.75 1.26
C VAL A 141 3.20 15.00 -0.20
N ASP A 142 3.83 16.15 -0.45
CA ASP A 142 4.20 16.62 -1.79
C ASP A 142 5.65 16.27 -2.16
N CYS A 143 5.91 14.99 -2.42
CA CYS A 143 7.10 14.61 -3.17
C CYS A 143 6.76 14.64 -4.65
N ASN A 144 7.28 15.61 -5.40
CA ASN A 144 7.21 15.55 -6.85
C ASN A 144 8.20 14.47 -7.30
N VAL A 145 7.67 13.40 -7.89
CA VAL A 145 8.51 12.39 -8.53
C VAL A 145 8.81 12.89 -9.93
N LEU A 146 10.08 13.07 -10.28
CA LEU A 146 10.45 13.35 -11.66
C LEU A 146 11.27 12.19 -12.21
N VAL A 147 10.61 11.41 -13.06
CA VAL A 147 11.23 10.39 -13.89
C VAL A 147 11.97 11.12 -15.02
N LEU A 148 13.29 11.27 -14.88
CA LEU A 148 14.10 11.83 -15.97
C LEU A 148 14.32 10.75 -17.03
N PHE A 149 13.70 10.93 -18.19
CA PHE A 149 13.96 10.11 -19.38
C PHE A 149 15.32 10.48 -19.96
N SER A 150 16.39 9.80 -19.53
CA SER A 150 17.63 9.75 -20.30
C SER A 150 17.60 8.49 -21.17
N ARG A 151 17.89 8.66 -22.46
CA ARG A 151 17.72 7.68 -23.56
C ARG A 151 18.48 6.35 -23.36
N TYR A 152 19.26 6.20 -22.29
CA TYR A 152 20.06 5.00 -21.99
C TYR A 152 20.09 4.55 -20.52
N MET A 153 19.44 5.24 -19.57
CA MET A 153 19.27 4.81 -18.17
C MET A 153 18.11 5.59 -17.55
N LYS A 154 17.14 4.91 -16.93
CA LYS A 154 15.96 5.53 -16.29
C LYS A 154 16.07 5.54 -14.75
N PRO A 155 16.80 6.47 -14.12
CA PRO A 155 16.78 6.60 -12.67
C PRO A 155 15.57 7.43 -12.22
N LEU A 156 14.76 6.87 -11.32
CA LEU A 156 13.77 7.63 -10.55
C LEU A 156 14.50 8.64 -9.64
N ARG A 157 14.05 9.89 -9.66
CA ARG A 157 14.50 10.91 -8.71
C ARG A 157 13.30 11.49 -7.98
N LEU A 158 13.31 11.41 -6.66
CA LEU A 158 12.35 12.10 -5.81
C LEU A 158 12.93 13.46 -5.45
N TRP A 159 12.13 14.51 -5.61
CA TRP A 159 12.47 15.83 -5.09
C TRP A 159 11.26 16.53 -4.48
N LYS A 160 11.53 17.46 -3.57
CA LYS A 160 10.54 18.40 -3.07
C LYS A 160 10.97 19.81 -3.47
N LYS A 161 10.08 20.53 -4.18
CA LYS A 161 10.38 21.88 -4.74
C LYS A 161 10.84 22.86 -3.65
N ASP A 162 10.36 22.69 -2.42
CA ASP A 162 10.59 23.66 -1.34
C ASP A 162 11.79 23.35 -0.42
N LYS A 163 12.42 22.17 -0.52
CA LYS A 163 13.41 21.73 0.50
C LYS A 163 14.78 21.26 -0.02
N ASN A 164 15.15 21.57 -1.26
CA ASN A 164 16.49 21.35 -1.85
C ASN A 164 17.17 19.98 -1.57
N TRP A 165 16.40 18.92 -1.37
CA TRP A 165 16.91 17.56 -1.21
C TRP A 165 16.47 16.69 -2.38
N ARG A 166 17.30 15.69 -2.69
CA ARG A 166 17.16 14.81 -3.86
C ARG A 166 17.50 13.39 -3.45
N LEU A 167 16.62 12.43 -3.71
CA LEU A 167 16.94 11.00 -3.59
C LEU A 167 17.18 10.42 -4.97
N GLN A 168 18.31 9.74 -5.14
CA GLN A 168 18.66 9.04 -6.38
C GLN A 168 18.31 7.56 -6.25
N GLN A 169 17.53 7.03 -7.19
CA GLN A 169 17.20 5.60 -7.33
C GLN A 169 16.50 4.94 -6.12
N PRO A 170 15.46 5.54 -5.51
CA PRO A 170 14.74 4.87 -4.43
C PRO A 170 13.85 3.75 -4.99
N ILE A 171 13.90 2.54 -4.43
CA ILE A 171 12.73 1.65 -4.47
C ILE A 171 11.60 2.36 -3.76
N LEU A 172 10.45 2.49 -4.40
CA LEU A 172 9.30 3.10 -3.77
C LEU A 172 8.32 2.02 -3.33
N VAL A 173 8.16 1.84 -2.02
CA VAL A 173 7.14 0.95 -1.47
C VAL A 173 5.97 1.80 -0.99
N LEU A 174 4.83 1.66 -1.66
CA LEU A 174 3.61 2.39 -1.33
C LEU A 174 2.75 1.66 -0.32
N ARG A 175 2.21 2.47 0.60
CA ARG A 175 1.25 2.11 1.62
C ARG A 175 -0.05 1.50 1.08
N GLU A 176 -0.59 0.59 1.88
CA GLU A 176 -2.01 0.29 1.90
C GLU A 176 -2.81 1.39 2.62
N ILE A 177 -3.52 2.23 1.85
CA ILE A 177 -4.57 3.08 2.42
C ILE A 177 -5.87 2.36 2.12
N LEU A 178 -6.57 1.96 3.18
CA LEU A 178 -7.87 1.29 3.11
C LEU A 178 -8.89 2.20 2.40
N LYS A 179 -8.97 2.15 1.07
CA LYS A 179 -10.22 2.47 0.37
C LYS A 179 -11.10 1.23 0.50
N HIS A 180 -12.10 1.30 1.38
CA HIS A 180 -13.29 0.47 1.21
C HIS A 180 -13.79 0.73 -0.21
N GLY A 181 -13.96 -0.33 -1.01
CA GLY A 181 -14.29 -0.22 -2.42
C GLY A 181 -15.38 0.84 -2.64
N ALA A 182 -15.02 1.92 -3.34
CA ALA A 182 -15.96 2.98 -3.65
C ALA A 182 -17.16 2.36 -4.38
N SER A 183 -18.34 2.60 -3.79
CA SER A 183 -19.64 2.22 -4.31
C SER A 183 -19.75 2.53 -5.80
N LYS A 184 -20.05 1.52 -6.62
CA LYS A 184 -20.83 1.77 -7.85
C LYS A 184 -22.14 2.46 -7.43
N PRO A 185 -22.60 3.50 -8.15
CA PRO A 185 -23.87 4.16 -7.83
C PRO A 185 -24.99 3.11 -7.95
N GLY A 186 -25.68 2.82 -6.85
CA GLY A 186 -26.81 1.88 -6.81
C GLY A 186 -26.83 0.89 -5.64
N ILE A 187 -25.72 0.72 -4.90
CA ILE A 187 -25.68 -0.21 -3.75
C ILE A 187 -25.84 0.58 -2.44
N ARG A 188 -27.04 0.52 -1.85
CA ARG A 188 -27.31 1.04 -0.49
C ARG A 188 -26.79 0.02 0.53
N TRP A 189 -25.72 0.36 1.23
CA TRP A 189 -25.17 -0.45 2.31
C TRP A 189 -25.98 -0.20 3.59
N SER A 190 -26.66 -1.22 4.11
CA SER A 190 -27.14 -1.20 5.49
C SER A 190 -25.96 -1.57 6.39
N LEU A 191 -25.37 -0.56 7.03
CA LEU A 191 -24.49 -0.74 8.18
C LEU A 191 -25.25 -1.55 9.24
N TRP A 192 -24.74 -2.74 9.55
CA TRP A 192 -25.15 -3.46 10.75
C TRP A 192 -24.56 -2.73 11.96
N GLU A 193 -25.38 -1.91 12.61
CA GLU A 193 -25.08 -1.44 13.96
C GLU A 193 -25.09 -2.65 14.90
N CYS A 194 -23.94 -2.96 15.47
CA CYS A 194 -23.81 -3.89 16.59
C CYS A 194 -24.41 -3.22 17.84
N PRO A 195 -25.50 -3.72 18.45
CA PRO A 195 -26.06 -3.12 19.64
C PRO A 195 -25.18 -3.49 20.85
N MET A 196 -24.35 -2.55 21.29
CA MET A 196 -23.72 -2.59 22.61
C MET A 196 -24.83 -2.70 23.67
N THR A 197 -24.92 -3.85 24.31
CA THR A 197 -25.83 -4.10 25.42
C THR A 197 -25.39 -3.25 26.62
N ARG A 198 -26.29 -2.38 27.07
CA ARG A 198 -26.19 -1.66 28.36
C ARG A 198 -26.01 -2.66 29.50
N LEU A 199 -24.86 -2.66 30.15
CA LEU A 199 -24.74 -3.07 31.54
C LEU A 199 -25.28 -1.92 32.41
N ARG A 200 -26.47 -2.14 32.98
CA ARG A 200 -26.97 -1.37 34.12
C ARG A 200 -26.22 -1.83 35.38
N LEU A 201 -25.79 -0.87 36.18
CA LEU A 201 -25.73 -1.03 37.65
C LEU A 201 -27.16 -1.10 38.19
#